data_AF-K1UH98-F1
#
_entry.id   AF-K1UH98-F1
#
_cell.length_a   1.000
_cell.length_b   1.000
_cell.length_c   1.000
_cell.angle_alpha   90.00
_cell.angle_beta   90.00
_cell.angle_gamma   90.00
#
_symmetry.space_group_name_H-M   'P 1'
#
loop_
_entity.id
_entity.type
_entity.pdbx_description
1 polymer ?
#
loop_
_entity_poly.entity_id
_entity_poly.type
_entity_poly.pdbx_seq_one_letter_code
_entity_poly.pdbx_strand_id
1 'polypeptide(L)'
;MIELRIKECCKEHNILVSELAAQMGYEHVTSLNQLLRRRKIGLDKLEQMAEIIGCKVSELFEESDKSDFASFIRYNGIHYTADTLEEFFRQVDELKIIAK
;
A
#
# COMPACT_ATOMS: atom_id res chain seq x y z
N MET A 1 6.37 -7.92 2.36
CA MET A 1 7.49 -7.12 2.91
C MET A 1 7.12 -5.67 2.63
N ILE A 2 7.00 -4.79 3.63
CA ILE A 2 6.52 -3.42 3.37
C ILE A 2 7.65 -2.62 2.70
N GLU A 3 7.38 -2.14 1.51
CA GLU A 3 8.21 -1.23 0.73
C GLU A 3 7.61 0.17 0.77
N LEU A 4 8.44 1.21 0.70
CA LEU A 4 8.02 2.62 0.82
C LEU A 4 8.10 3.27 -0.56
N ARG A 5 6.97 3.69 -1.14
CA ARG A 5 6.88 4.30 -2.48
C ARG A 5 7.02 5.83 -2.47
N ILE A 6 7.82 6.37 -1.56
CA ILE A 6 7.93 7.84 -1.37
C ILE A 6 8.34 8.56 -2.66
N LYS A 7 9.18 7.95 -3.50
CA LYS A 7 9.58 8.55 -4.78
C LYS A 7 8.43 8.70 -5.76
N GLU A 8 7.44 7.82 -5.72
CA GLU A 8 6.29 7.86 -6.60
C GLU A 8 5.24 8.83 -6.08
N CYS A 9 4.98 8.82 -4.76
CA CYS A 9 4.12 9.83 -4.13
C CYS A 9 4.61 11.25 -4.40
N CYS A 10 5.92 11.52 -4.29
CA CYS A 10 6.47 12.83 -4.63
C CYS A 10 6.19 13.23 -6.09
N LYS A 11 6.30 12.29 -7.04
CA LYS A 11 6.02 12.56 -8.45
C LYS A 11 4.54 12.80 -8.71
N GLU A 12 3.66 12.04 -8.09
CA GLU A 12 2.21 12.17 -8.24
C GLU A 12 1.69 13.50 -7.67
N HIS A 13 2.25 13.93 -6.55
CA HIS A 13 1.88 15.18 -5.88
C HIS A 13 2.67 16.40 -6.37
N ASN A 14 3.40 16.30 -7.50
CA ASN A 14 4.19 17.38 -8.11
C ASN A 14 5.24 18.03 -7.19
N ILE A 15 5.81 17.27 -6.25
CA ILE A 15 6.84 17.73 -5.32
C ILE A 15 8.17 17.07 -5.62
N LEU A 16 9.25 17.85 -5.67
CA LEU A 16 10.57 17.28 -5.89
C LEU A 16 11.09 16.62 -4.60
N VAL A 17 11.71 15.45 -4.73
CA VAL A 17 12.36 14.76 -3.59
C VAL A 17 13.44 15.65 -2.93
N SER A 18 14.01 16.60 -3.68
CA SER A 18 14.91 17.63 -3.17
C SER A 18 14.23 18.66 -2.28
N GLU A 19 13.00 19.07 -2.61
CA GLU A 19 12.22 20.01 -1.79
C GLU A 19 11.73 19.34 -0.51
N LEU A 20 11.29 18.09 -0.63
CA LEU A 20 10.96 17.25 0.53
C LEU A 20 12.16 17.11 1.47
N ALA A 21 13.34 16.79 0.94
CA ALA A 21 14.57 16.66 1.73
C ALA A 21 14.97 17.99 2.39
N ALA A 22 14.84 19.11 1.67
CA ALA A 22 15.14 20.44 2.19
C ALA A 22 14.19 20.84 3.32
N GLN A 23 12.88 20.61 3.17
CA GLN A 23 11.89 20.90 4.21
C GLN A 23 12.03 19.98 5.44
N MET A 24 12.47 18.74 5.22
CA MET A 24 12.83 17.79 6.29
C MET A 24 14.13 18.14 7.03
N GLY A 25 14.89 19.14 6.58
CA GLY A 25 16.19 19.48 7.16
C GLY A 25 17.32 18.50 6.81
N TYR A 26 17.19 17.72 5.73
CA TYR A 26 18.28 16.89 5.22
C TYR A 26 19.10 17.66 4.17
N GLU A 27 20.42 17.73 4.37
CA GLU A 27 21.34 18.41 3.43
C GLU A 27 21.39 17.75 2.04
N HIS A 28 21.06 16.46 1.93
CA HIS A 28 21.14 15.71 0.67
C HIS A 28 19.99 14.72 0.46
N VAL A 29 19.46 14.70 -0.78
CA VAL A 29 18.46 13.73 -1.27
C VAL A 29 18.93 12.28 -1.13
N THR A 30 20.24 12.06 -1.22
CA THR A 30 20.91 10.77 -1.04
C THR A 30 20.75 10.23 0.39
N SER A 31 20.78 11.12 1.40
CA SER A 31 20.58 10.76 2.81
C SER A 31 19.14 10.31 3.06
N LEU A 32 18.17 10.99 2.44
CA LEU A 32 16.78 10.57 2.48
C LEU A 32 16.59 9.21 1.80
N ASN A 33 17.13 9.03 0.59
CA ASN A 33 17.09 7.73 -0.12
C ASN A 33 17.73 6.59 0.68
N GLN A 34 18.82 6.87 1.39
CA GLN A 34 19.50 5.89 2.22
C GLN A 34 18.71 5.58 3.50
N LEU A 35 18.05 6.57 4.11
CA LEU A 35 17.13 6.37 5.24
C LEU A 35 15.90 5.54 4.85
N LEU A 36 15.33 5.83 3.68
CA LEU A 36 14.22 5.08 3.10
C LEU A 36 14.61 3.62 2.86
N ARG A 37 15.79 3.40 2.26
CA ARG A 37 16.33 2.04 2.09
C ARG A 37 16.64 1.33 3.40
N ARG A 38 17.10 2.05 4.42
CA ARG A 38 17.47 1.48 5.72
C ARG A 38 16.27 1.22 6.63
N ARG A 39 15.05 1.64 6.26
CA ARG A 39 13.80 1.48 7.04
C ARG A 39 13.91 1.97 8.51
N LYS A 40 14.86 2.88 8.79
CA LYS A 40 15.04 3.51 10.11
C LYS A 40 14.43 4.92 10.14
N ILE A 41 13.23 5.05 9.60
CA ILE A 41 12.46 6.29 9.68
C ILE A 41 11.37 6.03 10.72
N GLY A 42 11.35 6.84 11.78
CA GLY A 42 10.28 6.79 12.77
C GLY A 42 8.97 7.30 12.17
N LEU A 43 7.84 6.85 12.71
CA LEU A 43 6.49 7.25 12.26
C LEU A 43 6.33 8.77 12.20
N ASP A 44 6.87 9.47 13.18
CA ASP A 44 6.90 10.94 13.28
C ASP A 44 7.47 11.63 12.02
N LYS A 45 8.53 11.07 11.46
CA LYS A 45 9.13 11.60 10.22
C LYS A 45 8.30 11.25 9.00
N LEU A 46 7.66 10.09 8.96
CA LEU A 46 6.76 9.72 7.86
C LEU A 46 5.53 10.62 7.83
N GLU A 47 5.01 10.98 9.00
CA GLU A 47 3.89 11.91 9.14
C GLU A 47 4.23 13.30 8.63
N GLN A 48 5.38 13.84 9.02
CA GLN A 48 5.89 15.09 8.45
C GLN A 48 6.10 15.00 6.93
N MET A 49 6.57 13.86 6.40
CA MET A 49 6.73 13.68 4.95
C MET A 49 5.37 13.71 4.25
N ALA A 50 4.38 13.04 4.82
CA ALA A 50 3.03 12.99 4.29
C ALA A 50 2.38 14.38 4.29
N GLU A 51 2.55 15.15 5.37
CA GLU A 51 2.06 16.52 5.49
C GLU A 51 2.70 17.45 4.46
N ILE A 52 4.03 17.37 4.26
CA ILE A 52 4.74 18.16 3.25
C ILE A 52 4.32 17.78 1.83
N ILE A 53 4.13 16.47 1.57
CA ILE A 53 3.70 15.97 0.26
C ILE A 53 2.21 16.28 0.00
N GLY A 54 1.43 16.53 1.06
CA GLY A 54 -0.03 16.64 0.97
C GLY A 54 -0.72 15.29 0.75
N CYS A 55 -0.04 14.18 1.05
CA CYS A 55 -0.56 12.82 0.90
C CYS A 55 -0.87 12.21 2.27
N LYS A 56 -1.61 11.10 2.30
CA LYS A 56 -1.77 10.34 3.55
C LYS A 56 -0.52 9.51 3.82
N VAL A 57 -0.18 9.32 5.10
CA VAL A 57 0.92 8.43 5.52
C VAL A 57 0.76 7.02 4.93
N SER A 58 -0.49 6.54 4.78
CA SER A 58 -0.80 5.25 4.15
C SER A 58 -0.40 5.15 2.67
N GLU A 59 -0.38 6.26 1.93
CA GLU A 59 0.02 6.29 0.51
C GLU A 59 1.54 6.17 0.34
N LEU A 60 2.32 6.59 1.35
CA LEU A 60 3.78 6.47 1.35
C LEU A 60 4.25 5.01 1.43
N PHE A 61 3.37 4.12 1.88
CA PHE A 61 3.62 2.69 1.89
C PHE A 61 3.14 2.10 0.57
N GLU A 62 3.97 1.27 -0.05
CA GLU A 62 3.52 0.36 -1.09
C GLU A 62 2.36 -0.43 -0.51
N GLU A 63 1.20 -0.39 -1.18
CA GLU A 63 0.13 -1.32 -0.91
C GLU A 63 0.69 -2.71 -1.20
N SER A 64 1.29 -3.35 -0.20
CA SER A 64 1.64 -4.75 -0.27
C SER A 64 0.34 -5.50 -0.40
N ASP A 65 0.00 -5.83 -1.65
CA ASP A 65 -1.11 -6.67 -2.07
C ASP A 65 -2.41 -6.33 -1.33
N LYS A 66 -2.95 -5.13 -1.59
CA LYS A 66 -4.41 -5.06 -1.61
C LYS A 66 -4.86 -5.82 -2.85
N SER A 67 -5.00 -7.12 -2.68
CA SER A 67 -6.10 -7.77 -3.37
C SER A 67 -7.36 -7.07 -2.83
N ASP A 68 -7.79 -6.01 -3.52
CA ASP A 68 -8.96 -5.16 -3.21
C ASP A 68 -10.29 -5.94 -3.25
N PHE A 69 -10.19 -7.26 -3.26
CA PHE A 69 -11.24 -8.20 -3.48
C PHE A 69 -11.29 -9.16 -2.30
N ALA A 70 -12.33 -9.02 -1.48
CA ALA A 70 -12.68 -10.01 -0.47
C ALA A 70 -14.11 -10.46 -0.76
N SER A 71 -14.31 -11.79 -0.80
CA SER A 71 -15.63 -12.38 -0.93
C SER A 71 -15.94 -13.27 0.27
N PHE A 72 -17.20 -13.24 0.71
CA PHE A 72 -17.73 -14.10 1.74
C PHE A 72 -19.05 -14.70 1.24
N ILE A 73 -19.09 -16.02 1.12
CA ILE A 73 -20.26 -16.74 0.63
C ILE A 73 -20.64 -17.81 1.66
N ARG A 74 -21.93 -17.89 1.99
CA ARG A 74 -22.48 -18.96 2.83
C ARG A 74 -23.51 -19.75 2.04
N TYR A 75 -23.27 -21.04 1.86
CA TYR A 75 -24.20 -21.93 1.19
C TYR A 75 -24.30 -23.25 1.95
N ASN A 76 -25.55 -23.67 2.25
CA ASN A 76 -25.85 -24.92 2.95
C ASN A 76 -25.04 -25.17 4.24
N GLY A 77 -24.71 -24.10 4.99
CA GLY A 77 -23.91 -24.17 6.22
C GLY A 77 -22.39 -24.15 6.02
N ILE A 78 -21.90 -24.18 4.78
CA ILE A 78 -20.47 -24.05 4.45
C ILE A 78 -20.14 -22.57 4.21
N HIS A 79 -18.99 -22.13 4.73
CA HIS A 79 -18.45 -20.79 4.53
C HIS A 79 -17.29 -20.85 3.53
N TYR A 80 -17.38 -20.01 2.50
CA TYR A 80 -16.34 -19.79 1.51
C TYR A 80 -15.83 -18.37 1.64
N THR A 81 -14.51 -18.23 1.66
CA THR A 81 -13.81 -16.95 1.67
C THR A 81 -12.82 -16.94 0.52
N ALA A 82 -12.73 -15.82 -0.19
CA ALA A 82 -11.70 -15.64 -1.21
C ALA A 82 -11.14 -14.24 -1.12
N ASP A 83 -9.82 -14.15 -1.19
CA ASP A 83 -9.07 -12.89 -1.23
C ASP A 83 -8.62 -12.57 -2.65
N THR A 84 -9.00 -13.39 -3.64
CA THR A 84 -8.72 -13.17 -5.06
C THR A 84 -9.94 -13.46 -5.94
N LEU A 85 -10.03 -12.77 -7.08
CA LEU A 85 -11.08 -13.01 -8.07
C LEU A 85 -11.04 -14.45 -8.62
N GLU A 86 -9.85 -15.02 -8.77
CA GLU A 86 -9.68 -16.39 -9.28
C GLU A 86 -10.26 -17.43 -8.31
N GLU A 87 -9.94 -17.32 -7.01
CA GLU A 87 -10.52 -18.19 -5.97
C GLU A 87 -12.04 -18.06 -5.92
N PHE A 88 -12.56 -16.83 -6.03
CA PHE A 88 -14.00 -16.59 -6.09
C PHE A 88 -14.67 -17.27 -7.30
N PHE A 89 -14.09 -17.17 -8.50
CA PHE A 89 -14.68 -17.83 -9.67
C PHE A 89 -14.70 -19.35 -9.54
N ARG A 90 -13.64 -19.96 -8.97
CA ARG A 90 -13.63 -21.40 -8.68
C ARG A 90 -14.75 -21.78 -7.70
N GLN A 91 -14.91 -21.02 -6.62
CA GLN A 91 -15.99 -21.25 -5.64
C GLN A 91 -17.37 -21.13 -6.29
N VAL A 92 -17.58 -20.13 -7.16
CA VAL A 92 -18.84 -19.97 -7.89
C VAL A 92 -19.12 -21.17 -8.81
N ASP A 93 -18.10 -21.70 -9.51
CA ASP A 93 -18.29 -22.85 -10.38
C ASP A 93 -18.58 -24.15 -9.59
N GLU A 94 -17.95 -24.35 -8.44
CA GLU A 94 -18.32 -25.44 -7.52
C GLU A 94 -19.77 -25.30 -7.04
N LEU A 95 -20.16 -24.09 -6.63
CA LEU A 95 -21.52 -23.81 -6.16
C LEU A 95 -22.56 -24.05 -7.26
N LYS A 96 -22.27 -23.71 -8.54
CA LYS A 96 -23.16 -24.00 -9.67
C LYS A 96 -23.40 -25.50 -9.90
N ILE A 97 -22.41 -26.34 -9.58
CA ILE A 97 -22.56 -27.80 -9.69
C ILE A 97 -23.46 -28.33 -8.57
N ILE A 98 -23.31 -27.78 -7.35
CA ILE A 98 -24.01 -28.25 -6.15
C ILE A 98 -25.43 -27.65 -6.03
N ALA A 99 -25.67 -26.46 -6.57
CA ALA A 99 -26.97 -25.78 -6.52
C ALA A 99 -27.98 -26.26 -7.58
N LYS A 100 -27.64 -27.30 -8.34
CA LYS A 100 -28.50 -27.94 -9.35
C LYS A 100 -29.28 -29.10 -8.75
#